data_AF-A0A920MCV3-F1
#
_entry.id   AF-A0A920MCV3-F1
#
_cell.length_a   1.000
_cell.length_b   1.000
_cell.length_c   1.000
_cell.angle_alpha   90.00
_cell.angle_beta   90.00
_cell.angle_gamma   90.00
#
_symmetry.space_group_name_H-M   'P 1'
#
loop_
_entity.id
_entity.type
_entity.pdbx_description
1 polymer ?
#
loop_
_entity_poly.entity_id
_entity_poly.type
_entity_poly.pdbx_seq_one_letter_code
_entity_poly.pdbx_strand_id
1 'polypeptide(L)'
;MNLKDINLNHIAIIMDGNGRWATNQGLERTAGHAAGEFSLSRSIDWALKNNLQWLTVYAFSTENWSRSEDEVDFLMFFNRDILIRRREEFNDKGC
;
A
#
# COMPACT_ATOMS: atom_id res chain seq x y z
N MET A 1 -11.82 -19.77 19.68
CA MET A 1 -12.31 -19.52 18.32
C MET A 1 -11.25 -20.02 17.36
N ASN A 2 -11.54 -21.00 16.50
CA ASN A 2 -10.55 -21.52 15.55
C ASN A 2 -10.51 -20.56 14.36
N LEU A 3 -9.33 -20.05 14.00
CA LEU A 3 -9.19 -19.12 12.86
C LEU A 3 -9.66 -19.74 11.54
N LYS A 4 -9.71 -21.08 11.45
CA LYS A 4 -10.23 -21.83 10.30
C LYS A 4 -11.74 -21.71 10.09
N ASP A 5 -12.49 -21.31 11.11
CA ASP A 5 -13.95 -21.17 11.04
C ASP A 5 -14.37 -19.74 10.66
N ILE A 6 -13.41 -18.81 10.53
CA ILE A 6 -13.67 -17.42 10.17
C ILE A 6 -13.56 -17.28 8.65
N ASN A 7 -14.69 -17.00 8.01
CA ASN A 7 -14.71 -16.62 6.60
C ASN A 7 -14.24 -15.15 6.45
N LEU A 8 -12.93 -14.95 6.38
CA LEU A 8 -12.32 -13.64 6.20
C LEU A 8 -12.46 -13.19 4.74
N ASN A 9 -13.44 -12.33 4.47
CA ASN A 9 -13.72 -11.82 3.12
C ASN A 9 -13.05 -10.48 2.80
N HIS A 10 -12.73 -9.69 3.83
CA HIS A 10 -12.22 -8.34 3.66
C HIS A 10 -11.14 -8.01 4.68
N ILE A 11 -10.02 -7.47 4.19
CA ILE A 11 -8.97 -6.86 5.00
C ILE A 11 -8.79 -5.40 4.57
N ALA A 12 -8.67 -4.50 5.54
CA ALA A 12 -8.24 -3.13 5.32
C ALA A 12 -6.85 -2.90 5.95
N ILE A 13 -5.94 -2.29 5.19
CA ILE A 13 -4.55 -2.04 5.60
C ILE A 13 -4.32 -0.52 5.64
N ILE A 14 -3.79 -0.03 6.76
CA ILE A 14 -3.18 1.29 6.83
C ILE A 14 -1.67 1.11 6.59
N MET A 15 -1.16 1.65 5.48
CA MET A 15 0.26 1.51 5.10
C MET A 15 1.15 2.51 5.84
N ASP A 16 1.16 2.47 7.16
CA ASP A 16 1.99 3.36 7.98
C ASP A 16 3.42 2.82 8.15
N GLY A 17 4.35 3.71 8.45
CA GLY A 17 5.72 3.38 8.85
C GLY A 17 6.77 3.55 7.75
N ASN A 18 6.40 3.84 6.51
CA ASN A 18 7.35 4.03 5.39
C ASN A 18 8.47 5.05 5.72
N GLY A 19 8.10 6.21 6.26
CA GLY A 19 9.08 7.23 6.65
C GLY A 19 9.98 6.79 7.80
N ARG A 20 9.43 6.12 8.83
CA ARG A 20 10.23 5.58 9.96
C ARG A 20 11.18 4.48 9.49
N TRP A 21 10.72 3.61 8.59
CA TRP A 21 11.54 2.58 7.98
C TRP A 21 12.74 3.19 7.25
N ALA A 22 12.52 4.22 6.42
CA ALA A 22 13.61 4.89 5.70
C ALA A 22 14.63 5.53 6.65
N THR A 23 14.16 6.26 7.66
CA THR A 23 15.03 6.89 8.68
C THR A 23 15.87 5.85 9.43
N ASN A 24 15.29 4.70 9.79
CA ASN A 24 16.01 3.63 10.47
C ASN A 24 17.09 2.98 9.59
N GLN A 25 17.00 3.12 8.26
CA GLN A 25 18.01 2.66 7.31
C GLN A 25 19.03 3.76 6.95
N GLY A 26 18.92 4.96 7.54
CA GLY A 26 19.74 6.12 7.19
C GLY A 26 19.44 6.68 5.79
N LEU A 27 18.24 6.41 5.26
CA LEU A 27 17.79 6.85 3.94
C LEU A 27 16.87 8.07 4.04
N GLU A 28 16.78 8.81 2.94
CA GLU A 28 15.77 9.84 2.74
C GLU A 28 14.36 9.24 2.88
N ARG A 29 13.43 10.00 3.47
CA ARG A 29 12.04 9.54 3.71
C ARG A 29 11.37 9.04 2.43
N THR A 30 11.75 9.63 1.29
CA THR A 30 11.24 9.26 -0.04
C THR A 30 11.55 7.81 -0.42
N ALA A 31 12.67 7.24 0.06
CA ALA A 31 13.03 5.84 -0.15
C ALA A 31 12.03 4.87 0.51
N GLY A 32 11.33 5.32 1.56
CA GLY A 32 10.30 4.54 2.23
C GLY A 32 9.11 4.22 1.32
N HIS A 33 8.87 5.00 0.26
CA HIS A 33 7.76 4.75 -0.66
C HIS A 33 8.03 3.56 -1.57
N ALA A 34 9.26 3.37 -2.04
CA ALA A 34 9.65 2.18 -2.79
C ALA A 34 9.46 0.90 -1.96
N ALA A 35 9.81 0.96 -0.66
CA ALA A 35 9.54 -0.14 0.27
C ALA A 35 8.03 -0.35 0.51
N GLY A 36 7.26 0.74 0.55
CA GLY A 36 5.80 0.71 0.60
C GLY A 36 5.18 0.02 -0.61
N GLU A 37 5.65 0.34 -1.83
CA GLU A 37 5.20 -0.31 -3.08
C GLU A 37 5.45 -1.83 -3.06
N PHE A 38 6.63 -2.24 -2.60
CA PHE A 38 6.97 -3.65 -2.47
C PHE A 38 6.07 -4.36 -1.45
N SER A 39 5.79 -3.71 -0.33
CA SER A 39 4.92 -4.23 0.73
C SER A 39 3.46 -4.35 0.26
N LEU A 40 2.98 -3.39 -0.51
CA LEU A 40 1.67 -3.44 -1.17
C LEU A 40 1.57 -4.63 -2.12
N SER A 41 2.55 -4.81 -3.00
CA SER A 41 2.60 -5.95 -3.93
C SER A 41 2.46 -7.29 -3.20
N ARG A 42 3.25 -7.49 -2.13
CA ARG A 42 3.20 -8.73 -1.37
C ARG A 42 1.86 -8.95 -0.68
N SER A 43 1.21 -7.88 -0.24
CA SER A 43 -0.11 -7.94 0.38
C SER A 43 -1.18 -8.35 -0.65
N ILE A 44 -1.11 -7.82 -1.86
CA ILE A 44 -1.98 -8.21 -2.99
C ILE A 44 -1.76 -9.67 -3.36
N ASP A 45 -0.50 -10.09 -3.54
CA ASP A 45 -0.17 -11.48 -3.90
C ASP A 45 -0.67 -12.46 -2.84
N TRP A 46 -0.56 -12.09 -1.55
CA TRP A 46 -1.12 -12.89 -0.46
C TRP A 46 -2.65 -12.92 -0.50
N ALA A 47 -3.32 -11.79 -0.72
CA ALA A 47 -4.78 -11.72 -0.79
C ALA A 47 -5.33 -12.61 -1.91
N LEU A 48 -4.74 -12.52 -3.10
CA LEU A 48 -5.09 -13.35 -4.26
C LEU A 48 -4.89 -14.85 -3.96
N LYS A 49 -3.73 -15.23 -3.42
CA LYS A 49 -3.43 -16.62 -3.06
C LYS A 49 -4.42 -17.22 -2.05
N ASN A 50 -4.99 -16.38 -1.18
CA ASN A 50 -5.94 -16.81 -0.15
C ASN A 50 -7.40 -16.57 -0.52
N ASN A 51 -7.70 -16.21 -1.79
CA ASN A 51 -9.05 -15.92 -2.27
C ASN A 51 -9.78 -14.86 -1.44
N LEU A 52 -9.05 -13.86 -0.93
CA LEU A 52 -9.64 -12.72 -0.25
C LEU A 52 -10.44 -11.89 -1.26
N GLN A 53 -11.72 -11.68 -1.00
CA GLN A 53 -12.59 -10.96 -1.94
C GLN A 53 -12.27 -9.46 -1.99
N TRP A 54 -11.90 -8.87 -0.86
CA TRP A 54 -11.70 -7.43 -0.75
C TRP A 54 -10.41 -7.12 0.00
N LEU A 55 -9.57 -6.29 -0.62
CA LEU A 55 -8.41 -5.68 0.03
C LEU A 55 -8.53 -4.16 -0.12
N THR A 56 -8.72 -3.46 0.99
CA THR A 56 -8.69 -1.99 1.02
C THR A 56 -7.35 -1.55 1.54
N VAL A 57 -6.73 -0.59 0.86
CA VAL A 57 -5.42 -0.07 1.27
C VAL A 57 -5.52 1.43 1.41
N TYR A 58 -5.13 1.94 2.57
CA TYR A 58 -5.20 3.36 2.88
C TYR A 58 -3.91 4.05 2.43
N ALA A 59 -3.96 4.61 1.22
CA ALA A 59 -2.80 5.21 0.58
C ALA A 59 -2.63 6.72 0.88
N PHE A 60 -3.73 7.43 1.11
CA PHE A 60 -3.75 8.86 1.45
C PHE A 60 -5.01 9.21 2.23
N SER A 61 -4.89 9.95 3.34
CA SER A 61 -6.01 10.38 4.20
C SER A 61 -6.39 11.84 3.99
N THR A 62 -7.58 12.24 4.46
CA THR A 62 -8.01 13.64 4.51
C THR A 62 -7.10 14.51 5.38
N GLU A 63 -6.52 13.93 6.42
CA GLU A 63 -5.60 14.63 7.32
C GLU A 63 -4.22 14.78 6.69
N ASN A 64 -3.87 14.00 5.65
CA ASN A 64 -2.58 14.13 4.98
C ASN A 64 -2.45 15.45 4.21
N TRP A 65 -3.55 16.14 3.93
CA TRP A 65 -3.53 17.53 3.42
C TRP A 65 -2.91 18.54 4.39
N SER A 66 -2.76 18.19 5.67
CA SER A 66 -2.08 19.05 6.66
C SER A 66 -0.55 18.93 6.65
N ARG A 67 0.02 18.06 5.81
CA ARG A 67 1.49 17.92 5.64
C ARG A 67 2.04 19.05 4.77
N SER A 68 3.36 19.10 4.60
CA SER A 68 3.99 20.06 3.68
C SER A 68 3.54 19.81 2.24
N GLU A 69 3.43 20.89 1.45
CA GLU A 69 3.05 20.83 0.03
C GLU A 69 3.93 19.84 -0.75
N ASP A 70 5.25 19.91 -0.55
CA ASP A 70 6.21 18.99 -1.17
C ASP A 70 5.91 17.51 -0.87
N GLU A 71 5.51 17.19 0.36
CA GLU A 71 5.18 15.81 0.74
C GLU A 71 3.85 15.36 0.12
N VAL A 72 2.87 16.27 0.06
CA VAL A 72 1.57 16.00 -0.58
C VAL A 72 1.74 15.77 -2.08
N ASP A 73 2.46 16.65 -2.77
CA ASP A 73 2.73 16.54 -4.20
C ASP A 73 3.47 15.25 -4.54
N PHE A 74 4.48 14.92 -3.73
CA PHE A 74 5.18 13.66 -3.84
C PHE A 74 4.22 12.46 -3.70
N LEU A 75 3.38 12.44 -2.66
CA LEU A 75 2.44 11.35 -2.42
C LEU A 75 1.42 11.20 -3.55
N MET A 76 0.91 12.30 -4.09
CA MET A 76 -0.04 12.28 -5.21
C MET A 76 0.62 11.76 -6.49
N PHE A 77 1.83 12.24 -6.80
CA PHE A 77 2.60 11.76 -7.93
C PHE A 77 2.88 10.25 -7.80
N PHE A 78 3.36 9.81 -6.64
CA PHE A 78 3.68 8.42 -6.36
C PHE A 78 2.48 7.49 -6.51
N ASN A 79 1.33 7.85 -5.94
CA ASN A 79 0.11 7.06 -6.07
C ASN A 79 -0.35 6.95 -7.53
N ARG A 80 -0.31 8.06 -8.27
CA ARG A 80 -0.62 8.06 -9.71
C ARG A 80 0.33 7.17 -10.50
N ASP A 81 1.62 7.25 -10.22
CA ASP A 81 2.66 6.50 -10.91
C ASP A 81 2.51 4.98 -10.70
N ILE A 82 2.26 4.51 -9.48
CA ILE A 82 1.98 3.09 -9.21
C ILE A 82 0.80 2.60 -10.04
N LEU A 83 -0.31 3.35 -10.04
CA LEU A 83 -1.51 2.94 -10.77
C LEU A 83 -1.22 2.82 -12.27
N ILE A 84 -0.47 3.76 -12.85
CA ILE A 84 -0.12 3.71 -14.27
C ILE A 84 0.82 2.54 -14.58
N ARG A 85 1.87 2.33 -13.77
CA ARG A 85 2.88 1.29 -14.01
C ARG A 85 2.35 -0.13 -13.80
N ARG A 86 1.44 -0.32 -12.85
CA ARG A 86 1.05 -1.66 -12.37
C ARG A 86 -0.37 -2.08 -12.73
N ARG A 87 -1.18 -1.22 -13.33
CA ARG A 87 -2.55 -1.57 -13.73
C ARG A 87 -2.61 -2.84 -14.58
N GLU A 88 -1.75 -2.96 -15.60
CA GLU A 88 -1.75 -4.14 -16.47
C GLU A 88 -1.38 -5.41 -15.68
N GLU A 89 -0.36 -5.33 -14.82
CA GLU A 89 0.02 -6.45 -13.93
C GLU A 89 -1.13 -6.87 -13.01
N PHE A 90 -1.85 -5.91 -12.42
CA PHE A 90 -2.99 -6.21 -11.56
C PHE A 90 -4.14 -6.83 -12.35
N ASN A 91 -4.45 -6.28 -13.53
CA ASN A 91 -5.47 -6.83 -14.41
C ASN A 91 -5.14 -8.27 -14.85
N ASP A 92 -3.88 -8.56 -15.17
CA ASP A 92 -3.41 -9.91 -15.52
C ASP A 92 -3.52 -10.90 -14.34
N LYS A 93 -3.42 -10.40 -13.11
CA LYS A 93 -3.66 -11.18 -11.88
C LYS A 93 -5.15 -11.36 -11.55
N GLY A 94 -6.05 -10.71 -12.29
CA GLY A 94 -7.50 -10.77 -12.09
C GLY A 94 -8.02 -9.83 -10.99
N CYS A 95 -7.31 -8.73 -10.72
CA CYS A 95 -7.71 -7.70 -9.75
C CYS A 95 -7.57 -6.27 -10.29
#